data_AF-A0A1F6C605-F1
#
_entry.id   AF-A0A1F6C605-F1
#
_cell.length_a   1.000
_cell.length_b   1.000
_cell.length_c   1.000
_cell.angle_alpha   90.00
_cell.angle_beta   90.00
_cell.angle_gamma   90.00
#
_symmetry.space_group_name_H-M   'P 1'
#
loop_
_entity.id
_entity.type
_entity.pdbx_description
1 polymer ?
#
loop_
_entity_poly.entity_id
_entity_poly.type
_entity_poly.pdbx_seq_one_letter_code
_entity_poly.pdbx_strand_id
1 'polypeptide(L)'
;MKLLLKYRNIVFVLAAVVIGFAVYTRFFPAGDEPVLAEESVVPAEEAENQDLITLLLQLRSITLDDDIFTDPSFKSLSDFSQELVSEPIGRPNPFAPLGASVGTAP
;
A
#
# COMPACT_ATOMS: atom_id res chain seq x y z
N MET A 1 -55.54 -29.03 15.60
CA MET A 1 -54.65 -29.42 16.72
C MET A 1 -55.00 -30.82 17.26
N LYS A 2 -54.83 -31.91 16.50
CA LYS A 2 -54.94 -33.30 17.02
C LYS A 2 -53.74 -34.17 16.63
N LEU A 3 -52.98 -33.78 15.60
CA LEU A 3 -51.70 -34.42 15.26
C LEU A 3 -50.59 -34.10 16.29
N LEU A 4 -50.49 -32.86 16.77
CA LEU A 4 -49.44 -32.44 17.71
C LEU A 4 -49.49 -33.18 19.06
N LEU A 5 -50.68 -33.59 19.50
CA LEU A 5 -50.88 -34.31 20.76
C LEU A 5 -50.62 -35.82 20.61
N LYS A 6 -50.98 -36.42 19.47
CA LYS A 6 -50.74 -37.85 19.18
C LYS A 6 -49.26 -38.13 18.96
N TYR A 7 -48.55 -37.21 18.31
CA TYR A 7 -47.12 -37.30 18.04
C TYR A 7 -46.29 -36.47 19.01
N ARG A 8 -46.81 -36.13 20.21
CA ARG A 8 -46.15 -35.26 21.18
C ARG A 8 -44.69 -35.63 21.41
N ASN A 9 -44.39 -36.93 21.56
CA ASN A 9 -43.02 -37.40 21.75
C ASN A 9 -42.15 -37.23 20.48
N ILE A 10 -42.72 -37.47 19.29
CA ILE A 10 -42.04 -37.26 18.00
C ILE A 10 -41.79 -35.77 17.73
N VAL A 11 -42.73 -34.90 18.09
CA VAL A 11 -42.59 -33.44 17.97
C VAL A 11 -41.49 -32.94 18.91
N PHE A 12 -41.40 -33.48 20.13
CA PHE A 12 -40.30 -33.17 21.06
C PHE A 12 -38.94 -33.63 20.54
N VAL A 13 -38.85 -34.83 19.97
CA VAL A 13 -37.61 -35.34 19.37
C VAL A 13 -37.21 -34.50 18.15
N LEU A 14 -38.14 -34.14 17.29
CA LEU A 14 -37.87 -33.31 16.11
C LEU A 14 -37.43 -31.90 16.52
N ALA A 15 -38.07 -31.31 17.54
CA ALA A 15 -37.64 -30.03 18.10
C ALA A 15 -36.22 -30.12 18.71
N ALA A 16 -35.90 -31.20 19.42
CA ALA A 16 -34.56 -31.42 19.97
C ALA A 16 -33.49 -31.57 18.87
N VAL A 17 -33.80 -32.25 17.77
CA VAL A 17 -32.90 -32.38 16.61
C VAL A 17 -32.66 -31.03 15.93
N VAL A 18 -33.72 -30.22 15.74
CA VAL A 18 -33.60 -28.89 15.13
C VAL A 18 -32.78 -27.95 16.02
N ILE A 19 -33.01 -27.98 17.34
CA ILE A 19 -32.23 -27.19 18.30
C ILE A 19 -30.77 -27.67 18.32
N GLY A 20 -30.53 -28.97 18.35
CA GLY A 20 -29.19 -29.55 18.28
C GLY A 20 -28.44 -29.16 17.00
N PHE A 21 -29.14 -29.19 15.86
CA PHE A 21 -28.59 -28.75 14.58
C PHE A 21 -28.25 -27.26 14.58
N ALA A 22 -29.14 -26.42 15.12
CA ALA A 22 -28.90 -24.98 15.22
C ALA A 22 -27.68 -24.66 16.11
N VAL A 23 -27.55 -25.34 17.25
CA VAL A 23 -26.37 -25.21 18.13
C VAL A 23 -25.11 -25.70 17.42
N TYR A 24 -25.18 -26.84 16.74
CA TYR A 24 -24.06 -27.38 15.98
C TYR A 24 -23.60 -26.42 14.88
N THR A 25 -24.51 -25.85 14.08
CA THR A 25 -24.16 -24.85 13.05
C THR A 25 -23.55 -23.57 13.61
N ARG A 26 -23.85 -23.24 14.88
CA ARG A 26 -23.28 -22.05 15.53
C ARG A 26 -21.93 -22.31 16.20
N PHE A 27 -21.68 -23.54 16.66
CA PHE A 27 -20.45 -23.91 17.36
C PHE A 27 -19.40 -24.55 16.44
N PHE A 28 -19.84 -25.20 15.36
CA PHE A 28 -19.00 -25.78 14.31
C PHE A 28 -19.37 -25.09 13.00
N PRO A 29 -18.85 -23.87 12.74
CA PRO A 29 -18.85 -23.35 11.38
C PRO A 29 -18.12 -24.38 10.51
N ALA A 30 -18.78 -24.87 9.46
CA ALA A 30 -18.11 -25.67 8.45
C ALA A 30 -16.99 -24.79 7.88
N GLY A 31 -15.75 -25.12 8.26
CA GLY A 31 -14.56 -24.43 7.78
C GLY A 31 -14.34 -24.79 6.32
N ASP A 32 -15.09 -24.14 5.43
CA ASP A 32 -14.63 -23.92 4.07
C ASP A 32 -13.60 -22.80 4.17
N GLU A 33 -12.40 -23.15 4.63
CA GLU A 33 -11.24 -22.28 4.48
C GLU A 33 -10.92 -22.22 2.98
N PRO A 34 -11.13 -21.08 2.27
CA PRO A 34 -10.45 -20.90 1.01
C PRO A 34 -8.96 -20.88 1.34
N VAL A 35 -8.26 -21.97 1.01
CA VAL A 35 -6.80 -22.12 1.17
C VAL A 35 -6.01 -21.05 0.39
N LEU A 36 -6.70 -20.24 -0.40
CA LEU A 36 -6.23 -19.00 -0.98
C LEU A 36 -7.19 -17.89 -0.55
N ALA A 37 -6.88 -17.21 0.54
CA ALA A 37 -7.39 -15.87 0.74
C ALA A 37 -6.76 -15.00 -0.35
N GLU A 38 -7.55 -14.58 -1.34
CA GLU A 38 -7.29 -13.26 -1.91
C GLU A 38 -7.29 -12.30 -0.73
N GLU A 39 -6.26 -11.48 -0.62
CA GLU A 39 -6.24 -10.34 0.27
C GLU A 39 -7.48 -9.50 -0.07
N SER A 40 -8.56 -9.81 0.63
CA SER A 40 -9.73 -8.97 0.66
C SER A 40 -9.21 -7.75 1.39
N VAL A 41 -8.87 -6.72 0.60
CA VAL A 41 -8.66 -5.38 1.11
C VAL A 41 -9.90 -5.08 1.94
N VAL A 42 -9.77 -5.31 3.25
CA VAL A 42 -10.65 -4.74 4.25
C VAL A 42 -10.70 -3.26 3.87
N PRO A 43 -11.87 -2.60 3.85
CA PRO A 43 -11.91 -1.18 3.54
C PRO A 43 -11.08 -0.44 4.61
N ALA A 44 -9.80 -0.27 4.31
CA ALA A 44 -8.90 0.69 4.95
C ALA A 44 -9.20 2.09 4.39
N GLU A 45 -10.28 2.23 3.62
CA GLU A 45 -10.73 3.49 3.05
C GLU A 45 -10.99 4.52 4.14
N GLU A 46 -11.51 4.18 5.32
CA GLU A 46 -11.66 5.18 6.40
C GLU A 46 -10.34 5.67 7.01
N ALA A 47 -9.26 4.86 7.00
CA ALA A 47 -7.97 5.23 7.57
C ALA A 47 -7.10 5.99 6.55
N GLU A 48 -6.99 5.49 5.32
CA GLU A 48 -6.25 6.16 4.25
C GLU A 48 -6.85 7.52 3.88
N ASN A 49 -8.19 7.65 3.89
CA ASN A 49 -8.82 8.94 3.62
C ASN A 49 -8.54 9.98 4.72
N GLN A 50 -8.40 9.57 5.99
CA GLN A 50 -8.07 10.50 7.07
C GLN A 50 -6.63 11.00 6.99
N ASP A 51 -5.68 10.15 6.62
CA ASP A 51 -4.28 10.53 6.43
C ASP A 51 -4.12 11.49 5.25
N LEU A 52 -4.84 11.27 4.15
CA LEU A 52 -4.83 12.15 2.99
C LEU A 52 -5.43 13.52 3.30
N ILE A 53 -6.55 13.57 4.05
CA ILE A 53 -7.16 14.83 4.50
C ILE A 53 -6.24 15.57 5.47
N THR A 54 -5.55 14.85 6.36
CA THR A 54 -4.57 15.42 7.29
C THR A 54 -3.39 16.02 6.54
N LEU A 55 -2.84 15.31 5.54
CA LEU A 55 -1.77 15.81 4.69
C LEU A 55 -2.20 17.05 3.90
N LEU A 56 -3.43 17.07 3.38
CA LEU A 56 -3.97 18.19 2.62
C LEU A 56 -4.16 19.43 3.49
N LEU A 57 -4.61 19.25 4.74
CA LEU A 57 -4.66 20.33 5.74
C LEU A 57 -3.26 20.86 6.09
N GLN A 58 -2.27 19.99 6.23
CA GLN A 58 -0.88 20.38 6.44
C GLN A 58 -0.34 21.18 5.26
N LEU A 59 -0.50 20.71 4.03
CA LEU A 59 -0.06 21.43 2.83
C LEU A 59 -0.75 22.79 2.68
N ARG A 60 -2.06 22.87 2.97
CA ARG A 60 -2.79 24.15 2.96
C ARG A 60 -2.26 25.12 4.02
N SER A 61 -1.77 24.63 5.16
CA SER A 61 -1.22 25.46 6.23
C SER A 61 0.18 26.00 5.91
N ILE A 62 0.86 25.45 4.90
CA ILE A 62 2.16 25.95 4.47
C ILE A 62 1.93 27.27 3.72
N THR A 63 2.26 28.36 4.39
CA THR A 63 2.39 29.68 3.76
C THR A 63 3.86 29.88 3.40
N LEU A 64 4.16 30.00 2.11
CA LEU A 64 5.47 30.47 1.68
C LEU A 64 5.51 31.99 1.80
N ASP A 65 6.53 32.47 2.49
CA ASP A 65 6.82 33.90 2.61
C ASP A 65 7.76 34.29 1.46
N ASP A 66 7.20 35.03 0.49
CA ASP A 66 7.93 35.49 -0.69
C ASP A 66 8.74 36.78 -0.42
N ASP A 67 8.62 37.37 0.77
CA ASP A 67 9.28 38.64 1.10
C ASP A 67 10.81 38.50 1.03
N ILE A 68 11.34 37.28 1.28
CA ILE A 68 12.78 37.00 1.16
C ILE A 68 13.32 37.28 -0.24
N PHE A 69 12.51 37.07 -1.29
CA PHE A 69 12.91 37.30 -2.68
C PHE A 69 12.88 38.79 -3.05
N THR A 70 12.21 39.60 -2.24
CA THR A 70 12.14 41.06 -2.43
C THR A 70 13.30 41.80 -1.75
N ASP A 71 13.93 41.16 -0.75
CA ASP A 71 15.02 41.73 0.04
C ASP A 71 16.22 42.16 -0.83
N PRO A 72 16.73 43.40 -0.66
CA PRO A 72 17.88 43.89 -1.42
C PRO A 72 19.14 43.03 -1.28
N SER A 73 19.34 42.38 -0.14
CA SER A 73 20.46 41.48 0.13
C SER A 73 20.32 40.21 -0.70
N PHE A 74 19.12 39.62 -0.77
CA PHE A 74 18.84 38.46 -1.63
C PHE A 74 19.06 38.79 -3.10
N LYS A 75 18.62 39.97 -3.56
CA LYS A 75 18.83 40.44 -4.94
C LYS A 75 20.30 40.75 -5.27
N SER A 76 21.12 41.00 -4.26
CA SER A 76 22.56 41.25 -4.43
C SER A 76 23.38 39.97 -4.57
N LEU A 77 22.78 38.80 -4.30
CA LEU A 77 23.47 37.51 -4.44
C LEU A 77 23.77 37.26 -5.91
N SER A 78 25.05 37.11 -6.20
CA SER A 78 25.54 36.75 -7.53
C SER A 78 25.83 35.25 -7.54
N ASP A 79 25.37 34.56 -8.58
CA ASP A 79 25.71 33.17 -8.80
C ASP A 79 27.20 33.07 -9.19
N PHE A 80 27.96 32.28 -8.45
CA PHE A 80 29.38 32.00 -8.70
C PHE A 80 29.60 30.65 -9.37
N SER A 81 28.55 30.06 -9.93
CA SER A 81 28.66 28.82 -10.69
C SER A 81 29.65 28.99 -11.83
N GLN A 82 30.63 28.09 -11.89
CA GLN A 82 31.58 28.02 -12.99
C GLN A 82 31.08 26.97 -13.98
N GLU A 83 31.00 27.35 -15.27
CA GLU A 83 30.74 26.37 -16.32
C GLU A 83 31.84 25.31 -16.32
N LEU A 84 31.46 24.07 -16.03
CA LEU A 84 32.36 22.94 -16.13
C LEU A 84 32.54 22.60 -17.61
N VAL A 85 33.74 22.86 -18.12
CA VAL A 85 34.11 22.40 -19.46
C VAL A 85 34.12 20.88 -19.42
N SER A 86 33.41 20.24 -20.36
CA SER A 86 33.37 18.78 -20.43
C SER A 86 34.78 18.25 -20.70
N GLU A 87 35.33 17.52 -19.73
CA GLU A 87 36.59 16.81 -19.91
C GLU A 87 36.40 15.64 -20.88
N PRO A 88 37.39 15.34 -21.73
CA PRO A 88 37.31 14.18 -22.59
C PRO A 88 37.16 12.92 -21.75
N ILE A 89 36.22 12.06 -22.15
CA ILE A 89 36.03 10.75 -21.51
C ILE A 89 37.37 10.01 -21.50
N GLY A 90 37.72 9.46 -20.33
CA GLY A 90 38.95 8.69 -20.16
C GLY A 90 38.99 7.46 -21.08
N ARG A 91 40.12 6.75 -21.08
CA ARG A 91 40.22 5.49 -21.82
C ARG A 91 39.15 4.52 -21.33
N PRO A 92 38.43 3.82 -22.23
CA PRO A 92 37.42 2.82 -21.84
C PRO A 92 37.93 1.79 -20.84
N ASN A 93 39.23 1.46 -20.92
CA ASN A 93 39.93 0.67 -19.93
C ASN A 93 41.19 1.44 -19.45
N PRO A 94 41.20 1.95 -18.21
CA PRO A 94 42.33 2.71 -17.67
C PRO A 94 43.61 1.87 -17.50
N PHE A 95 43.51 0.55 -17.52
CA PHE A 95 44.63 -0.38 -17.34
C PHE A 95 45.11 -1.04 -18.63
N ALA A 96 44.51 -0.74 -19.79
CA ALA A 96 44.93 -1.37 -21.05
C ALA A 96 46.38 -0.96 -21.41
N PRO A 97 47.23 -1.90 -21.88
CA PRO A 97 48.59 -1.58 -22.30
C PRO A 97 48.62 -0.46 -23.35
N LEU A 98 49.62 0.41 -23.27
CA LEU A 98 49.79 1.50 -24.24
C LEU A 98 50.18 0.89 -25.60
N GLY A 99 49.38 1.16 -26.64
CA GLY A 99 49.66 0.69 -28.01
C GLY A 99 48.85 -0.52 -28.50
N ALA A 100 47.95 -1.09 -27.70
CA ALA A 100 47.05 -2.14 -28.18
C ALA A 100 45.85 -1.50 -28.92
N SER A 101 45.83 -1.61 -30.25
CA SER A 101 44.64 -1.29 -31.06
C SER A 101 43.47 -2.14 -30.57
N VAL A 102 42.37 -1.49 -30.18
CA VAL A 102 41.14 -2.16 -29.73
C VAL A 102 40.63 -3.00 -30.89
N GLY A 103 40.91 -4.30 -30.84
CA GLY A 103 40.40 -5.26 -31.80
C GLY A 103 38.90 -5.38 -31.64
N THR A 104 38.18 -4.98 -32.69
CA THR A 104 36.83 -5.42 -33.01
C THR A 104 36.70 -6.91 -32.70
N ALA A 105 35.87 -7.26 -31.72
CA ALA A 105 35.43 -8.63 -31.52
C ALA A 105 34.18 -8.89 -32.40
N PRO A 106 34.06 -10.09 -33.00
CA PRO A 106 32.97 -10.48 -33.90
C PRO A 106 31.60 -10.56 -33.21
#